data_AF-T0FSD5-F1
#
_entry.id   AF-T0FSD5-F1
#
_cell.length_a   1.000
_cell.length_b   1.000
_cell.length_c   1.000
_cell.angle_alpha   90.00
_cell.angle_beta   90.00
_cell.angle_gamma   90.00
#
_symmetry.space_group_name_H-M   'P 1'
#
loop_
_entity.id
_entity.type
_entity.pdbx_description
1 polymer ?
#
loop_
_entity_poly.entity_id
_entity_poly.type
_entity_poly.pdbx_seq_one_letter_code
_entity_poly.pdbx_strand_id
1 'polypeptide(L)'
;MNLKRTLILFLCLSSFVSCQEYVQQKCSSACKFFVQCAVDEFKNVKVTDAEKNQTMIDCESGCIREQSFVLPCFESETTCKGFNTCVMESGFMD
;
A
#
# COMPACT_ATOMS: atom_id res chain seq x y z
N MET A 1 -1.83 31.68 25.71
CA MET A 1 -1.65 31.05 24.38
C MET A 1 -2.32 31.92 23.33
N ASN A 2 -1.61 32.26 22.25
CA ASN A 2 -2.14 33.12 21.18
C ASN A 2 -3.16 32.34 20.33
N LEU A 3 -4.42 32.78 20.29
CA LEU A 3 -5.52 32.11 19.56
C LEU A 3 -5.15 31.81 18.09
N LYS A 4 -4.46 32.75 17.43
CA LYS A 4 -3.94 32.58 16.06
C LYS A 4 -2.92 31.45 15.93
N ARG A 5 -2.04 31.28 16.93
CA ARG A 5 -1.02 30.21 16.95
C ARG A 5 -1.65 28.84 17.21
N THR A 6 -2.69 28.78 18.04
CA THR A 6 -3.44 27.53 18.28
C THR A 6 -4.24 27.09 17.04
N LEU A 7 -4.83 28.03 16.29
CA LEU A 7 -5.57 27.75 15.06
C LEU A 7 -4.67 27.20 13.95
N ILE A 8 -3.46 27.75 13.79
CA ILE A 8 -2.48 27.28 12.80
C ILE A 8 -2.02 25.85 13.12
N LEU A 9 -1.76 25.55 14.40
CA LEU A 9 -1.41 24.20 14.83
C LEU A 9 -2.52 23.20 14.52
N PHE A 10 -3.79 23.56 14.78
CA PHE A 10 -4.93 22.68 14.47
C PHE A 10 -5.07 22.42 12.97
N LEU A 11 -4.86 23.44 12.11
CA LEU A 11 -4.90 23.30 10.65
C LEU A 11 -3.79 22.38 10.11
N CYS A 12 -2.58 22.46 10.70
CA CYS A 12 -1.49 21.57 10.34
C CYS A 12 -1.81 20.12 10.71
N LEU A 13 -2.34 19.85 11.91
CA LEU A 13 -2.68 18.49 12.33
C LEU A 13 -3.77 17.85 11.45
N SER A 14 -4.77 18.61 11.00
CA SER A 14 -5.81 18.06 10.09
C SER A 14 -5.25 17.60 8.73
N SER A 15 -4.15 18.19 8.28
CA SER A 15 -3.52 17.85 7.00
C SER A 15 -2.72 16.55 7.05
N PHE A 16 -2.22 16.15 8.24
CA PHE A 16 -1.49 14.90 8.42
C PHE A 16 -2.43 13.68 8.45
N VAL A 17 -3.64 13.85 9.01
CA VAL A 17 -4.62 12.76 9.10
C VAL A 17 -5.11 12.35 7.71
N SER A 18 -5.35 13.31 6.81
CA SER A 18 -5.82 13.00 5.45
C SER A 18 -4.77 12.29 4.59
N CYS A 19 -3.48 12.60 4.79
CA CYS A 19 -2.39 11.90 4.12
C CYS A 19 -2.31 10.43 4.54
N GLN A 20 -2.47 10.14 5.84
CA GLN A 20 -2.41 8.77 6.34
C GLN A 20 -3.58 7.92 5.80
N GLU A 21 -4.78 8.49 5.74
CA GLU A 21 -5.96 7.83 5.18
C GLU A 21 -5.82 7.57 3.67
N TYR A 22 -5.28 8.54 2.92
CA TYR A 22 -5.01 8.40 1.49
C TYR A 22 -4.02 7.25 1.20
N VAL A 23 -2.91 7.20 1.93
CA VAL A 23 -1.89 6.17 1.80
C VAL A 23 -2.47 4.80 2.12
N GLN A 24 -3.23 4.71 3.22
CA GLN A 24 -3.82 3.45 3.65
C GLN A 24 -4.82 2.91 2.60
N GLN A 25 -5.62 3.78 1.99
CA GLN A 25 -6.56 3.41 0.94
C GLN A 25 -5.86 2.92 -0.35
N LYS A 26 -4.77 3.60 -0.74
CA LYS A 26 -3.95 3.24 -1.90
C LYS A 26 -3.21 1.93 -1.67
N CYS A 27 -2.62 1.73 -0.50
CA CYS A 27 -1.97 0.49 -0.12
C CYS A 27 -2.94 -0.69 -0.06
N SER A 28 -4.13 -0.51 0.49
CA SER A 28 -5.15 -1.57 0.47
C SER A 28 -5.54 -1.98 -0.95
N SER A 29 -5.62 -1.01 -1.88
CA SER A 29 -5.92 -1.29 -3.29
C SER A 29 -4.78 -2.02 -3.99
N ALA A 30 -3.53 -1.57 -3.80
CA ALA A 30 -2.34 -2.20 -4.36
C ALA A 30 -2.17 -3.63 -3.86
N CYS A 31 -2.36 -3.84 -2.57
CA CYS A 31 -2.18 -5.15 -1.97
C CYS A 31 -3.32 -6.12 -2.31
N LYS A 32 -4.56 -5.64 -2.52
CA LYS A 32 -5.63 -6.47 -3.09
C LYS A 32 -5.29 -6.95 -4.48
N PHE A 33 -4.74 -6.07 -5.31
CA PHE A 33 -4.25 -6.42 -6.64
C PHE A 33 -3.13 -7.48 -6.56
N PHE A 34 -2.17 -7.29 -5.66
CA PHE A 34 -1.09 -8.26 -5.43
C PHE A 34 -1.59 -9.65 -4.99
N VAL A 35 -2.49 -9.72 -4.00
CA VAL A 35 -3.06 -11.00 -3.54
C VAL A 35 -3.85 -11.67 -4.67
N GLN A 36 -4.62 -10.90 -5.44
CA GLN A 36 -5.34 -11.42 -6.60
C GLN A 36 -4.37 -12.00 -7.64
N CYS A 37 -3.27 -11.28 -7.92
CA CYS A 37 -2.22 -11.74 -8.80
C CYS A 37 -1.58 -13.06 -8.33
N ALA A 38 -1.29 -13.19 -7.04
CA ALA A 38 -0.76 -14.42 -6.48
C ALA A 38 -1.78 -15.59 -6.60
N VAL A 39 -3.07 -15.35 -6.31
CA VAL A 39 -4.12 -16.37 -6.47
C VAL A 39 -4.24 -16.80 -7.95
N ASP A 40 -4.13 -15.86 -8.87
CA ASP A 40 -4.18 -16.13 -10.31
C ASP A 40 -2.89 -16.77 -10.85
N GLU A 41 -1.74 -16.54 -10.26
CA GLU A 41 -0.50 -17.20 -10.68
C GLU A 41 -0.40 -18.62 -10.12
N PHE A 42 -0.85 -18.81 -8.88
CA PHE A 42 -0.80 -20.08 -8.15
C PHE A 42 -2.16 -20.79 -8.11
N LYS A 43 -2.96 -20.75 -9.18
CA LYS A 43 -4.33 -21.35 -9.24
C LYS A 43 -4.40 -22.82 -8.82
N ASN A 44 -3.27 -23.54 -8.92
CA ASN A 44 -3.14 -24.96 -8.59
C ASN A 44 -2.82 -25.20 -7.10
N VAL A 45 -2.53 -24.16 -6.33
CA VAL A 45 -2.28 -24.21 -4.89
C VAL A 45 -3.55 -23.77 -4.18
N LYS A 46 -4.06 -24.60 -3.27
CA LYS A 46 -5.15 -24.19 -2.38
C LYS A 46 -4.61 -23.21 -1.34
N VAL A 47 -4.74 -21.92 -1.63
CA VAL A 47 -4.53 -20.86 -0.64
C VAL A 47 -5.80 -20.71 0.19
N THR A 48 -5.70 -20.93 1.49
CA THR A 48 -6.80 -20.73 2.44
C THR A 48 -7.09 -19.25 2.62
N ASP A 49 -8.31 -18.91 3.08
CA ASP A 49 -8.67 -17.52 3.32
C ASP A 49 -7.84 -16.90 4.47
N ALA A 50 -7.36 -17.72 5.41
CA ALA A 50 -6.44 -17.28 6.46
C ALA A 50 -5.09 -16.84 5.86
N GLU A 51 -4.53 -17.59 4.92
CA GLU A 51 -3.28 -17.23 4.25
C GLU A 51 -3.45 -15.97 3.39
N LYS A 52 -4.57 -15.85 2.65
CA LYS A 52 -4.86 -14.62 1.90
C LYS A 52 -4.94 -13.39 2.82
N ASN A 53 -5.64 -13.51 3.94
CA ASN A 53 -5.75 -12.42 4.90
C ASN A 53 -4.40 -12.07 5.52
N GLN A 54 -3.56 -13.06 5.82
CA GLN A 54 -2.22 -12.81 6.33
C GLN A 54 -1.36 -12.09 5.29
N THR A 55 -1.34 -12.55 4.04
CA THR A 55 -0.63 -11.87 2.94
C THR A 55 -1.15 -10.45 2.72
N MET A 56 -2.46 -10.25 2.88
CA MET A 56 -3.09 -8.94 2.78
C MET A 56 -2.54 -7.97 3.84
N ILE A 57 -2.49 -8.41 5.10
CA ILE A 57 -1.96 -7.64 6.24
C ILE A 57 -0.47 -7.34 6.05
N ASP A 58 0.31 -8.35 5.65
CA ASP A 58 1.76 -8.22 5.48
C ASP A 58 2.08 -7.22 4.35
N CYS A 59 1.33 -7.29 3.25
CA CYS A 59 1.47 -6.33 2.16
C CYS A 59 1.05 -4.92 2.57
N GLU A 60 -0.11 -4.74 3.23
CA GLU A 60 -0.56 -3.41 3.66
C GLU A 60 0.45 -2.75 4.61
N SER A 61 0.96 -3.52 5.57
CA SER A 61 2.02 -3.10 6.50
C SER A 61 3.31 -2.71 5.77
N GLY A 62 3.76 -3.52 4.80
CA GLY A 62 4.93 -3.23 3.98
C GLY A 62 4.74 -1.99 3.10
N CYS A 63 3.58 -1.86 2.47
CA CYS A 63 3.25 -0.73 1.60
C CYS A 63 3.18 0.58 2.37
N ILE A 64 2.61 0.61 3.59
CA ILE A 64 2.57 1.83 4.40
C ILE A 64 3.98 2.28 4.77
N ARG A 65 4.89 1.33 5.07
CA ARG A 65 6.27 1.63 5.43
C ARG A 65 7.09 2.12 4.24
N GLU A 66 6.91 1.49 3.08
CA GLU A 66 7.72 1.70 1.87
C GLU A 66 6.89 2.25 0.70
N GLN A 67 5.92 3.11 1.01
CA GLN A 67 4.93 3.63 0.07
C GLN A 67 5.54 4.28 -1.18
N SER A 68 6.74 4.85 -1.05
CA SER A 68 7.47 5.51 -2.14
C SER A 68 7.92 4.55 -3.24
N PHE A 69 7.96 3.25 -2.95
CA PHE A 69 8.37 2.21 -3.90
C PHE A 69 7.15 1.49 -4.47
N VAL A 70 6.21 1.12 -3.60
CA VAL A 70 5.06 0.27 -3.98
C VAL A 70 3.98 1.07 -4.72
N LEU A 71 3.66 2.29 -4.28
CA LEU A 71 2.56 3.06 -4.88
C LEU A 71 2.82 3.52 -6.31
N PRO A 72 4.03 4.01 -6.69
CA PRO A 72 4.31 4.36 -8.08
C PRO A 72 4.15 3.15 -9.01
N CYS A 73 4.60 1.97 -8.60
CA CYS A 73 4.43 0.74 -9.37
C CYS A 73 2.96 0.36 -9.55
N PHE A 74 2.14 0.52 -8.51
CA PHE A 74 0.70 0.29 -8.61
C PHE A 74 0.00 1.31 -9.54
N GLU A 75 0.50 2.54 -9.62
CA GLU A 75 -0.05 3.58 -10.47
C GLU A 75 0.40 3.44 -11.94
N SER A 76 1.57 2.86 -12.19
CA SER A 76 2.12 2.67 -13.55
C SER A 76 1.73 1.34 -14.19
N GLU A 77 1.54 0.28 -13.39
CA GLU A 77 1.37 -1.08 -13.89
C GLU A 77 -0.04 -1.62 -13.70
N THR A 78 -0.62 -2.16 -14.77
CA THR A 78 -1.98 -2.76 -14.75
C THR A 78 -1.96 -4.29 -14.81
N THR A 79 -0.76 -4.90 -14.81
CA THR A 79 -0.60 -6.36 -14.93
C THR A 79 0.18 -6.91 -13.75
N CYS A 80 -0.11 -8.16 -13.36
CA CYS A 80 0.57 -8.83 -12.26
C CYS A 80 2.08 -8.91 -12.47
N LYS A 81 2.49 -9.26 -13.70
CA LYS A 81 3.90 -9.34 -14.07
C LYS A 81 4.56 -7.97 -14.02
N GLY A 82 3.93 -6.95 -14.60
CA GLY A 82 4.45 -5.58 -14.60
C GLY A 82 4.62 -5.03 -13.19
N PHE A 83 3.58 -5.19 -12.35
CA PHE A 83 3.62 -4.78 -10.95
C PHE A 83 4.75 -5.46 -10.17
N ASN A 84 4.85 -6.79 -10.26
CA ASN A 84 5.92 -7.53 -9.59
C ASN A 84 7.30 -7.11 -10.08
N THR A 85 7.50 -6.98 -11.39
CA THR A 85 8.77 -6.50 -11.95
C THR A 85 9.12 -5.10 -11.44
N CYS A 86 8.17 -4.17 -11.45
CA CYS A 86 8.40 -2.81 -10.96
C CYS A 86 8.77 -2.79 -9.47
N VAL A 87 8.05 -3.54 -8.62
CA VAL A 87 8.36 -3.60 -7.17
C VAL A 87 9.74 -4.19 -6.93
N MET A 88 10.12 -5.25 -7.65
CA MET A 88 11.46 -5.83 -7.55
C MET A 88 12.57 -4.86 -8.00
N GLU A 89 12.31 -4.09 -9.06
CA GLU A 89 13.27 -3.11 -9.62
C GLU A 89 13.31 -1.78 -8.84
N SER A 90 12.28 -1.51 -8.03
CA SER A 90 12.18 -0.27 -7.26
C SER A 90 13.18 -0.16 -6.11
N GLY A 91 13.87 -1.26 -5.74
CA GLY A 91 14.75 -1.32 -4.57
C GLY A 91 14.02 -1.63 -3.26
N PHE A 92 12.73 -2.01 -3.32
CA PHE A 92 11.96 -2.44 -2.14
C PHE A 92 12.52 -3.70 -1.45
N MET A 93 13.29 -4.53 -2.17
CA MET A 93 13.90 -5.76 -1.65
C MET A 93 15.41 -5.69 -1.40
N ASP A 94 16.05 -4.52 -1.55
CA ASP A 94 17.46 -4.28 -1.17
C ASP A 94 17.56 -3.84 0.30
#